data_AF-A0A286E2B3-F1
#
_entry.id   AF-A0A286E2B3-F1
#
_cell.length_a   1.000
_cell.length_b   1.000
_cell.length_c   1.000
_cell.angle_alpha   90.00
_cell.angle_beta   90.00
_cell.angle_gamma   90.00
#
_symmetry.space_group_name_H-M   'P 1'
#
loop_
_entity.id
_entity.type
_entity.pdbx_description
1 polymer ?
#
loop_
_entity_poly.entity_id
_entity_poly.type
_entity_poly.pdbx_seq_one_letter_code
_entity_poly.pdbx_strand_id
1 'polypeptide(L)'
;MANILIIPTCAHVNVAEVAQSVALALPDAKVFNPLANLERAENLIAAGKADDWLDALVGEVAEIQSQNVVIQGIPADAERVFLAAYNVALATSFNAQVIFAVSNEKGAEKHLSLAKQAFANASVNLVGVVGNEAAALLNDLPVLGKASDLNTGALAQIAEFKTDRISPAQFRFNMIDLAKKANKRIVLPEGAEPRTVRAAVICHEKNIARCVLLAPRDEVEEVAKAHNLKLPESLEIIDPATLVEQYVAPMCELRKSKGLTPEQAREQLQDTVVLGTMMMAQNDVDGLVSGAVHTTANTIRPALQLIKTAPNASIVSSIFFMLLQGQVVVYGDCAVNPNPNAEQLAEIAIQSADSAKAFGIEPRVAMISYSTIDSGSGVDVDLVIDATKLVREKRPDLAVDGPLQYDAAVVESVAKSKAPNSPVAGKANVFIFPNLSTGNCTYKAVQRNANVLSVGPMLQGLRKPVNDLSRGALVEDIVYTIALTAIQATQI
;
A
#
# COMPACT_ATOMS: atom_id res chain seq x y z
N MET A 1 -5.38 4.75 -18.48
CA MET A 1 -4.11 5.15 -19.08
C MET A 1 -3.28 3.90 -19.30
N ALA A 2 -2.76 3.65 -20.49
CA ALA A 2 -1.85 2.54 -20.73
C ALA A 2 -0.40 3.02 -20.63
N ASN A 3 0.43 2.28 -19.90
CA ASN A 3 1.84 2.58 -19.74
C ASN A 3 2.64 1.57 -20.55
N ILE A 4 3.51 2.05 -21.43
CA ILE A 4 4.36 1.23 -22.30
C ILE A 4 5.80 1.63 -22.06
N LEU A 5 6.63 0.70 -21.61
CA LEU A 5 8.05 0.93 -21.36
C LEU A 5 8.87 0.39 -22.53
N ILE A 6 9.69 1.25 -23.14
CA ILE A 6 10.61 0.87 -24.21
C ILE A 6 11.98 0.59 -23.63
N ILE A 7 12.41 -0.68 -23.64
CA ILE A 7 13.69 -1.08 -23.04
C ILE A 7 14.73 -1.30 -24.14
N PRO A 8 15.83 -0.52 -24.16
CA PRO A 8 16.95 -0.80 -25.05
C PRO A 8 17.68 -2.07 -24.60
N THR A 9 17.92 -3.01 -25.51
CA THR A 9 18.69 -4.23 -25.20
C THR A 9 20.19 -4.05 -25.40
N CYS A 10 20.62 -2.95 -26.01
CA CYS A 10 22.03 -2.63 -26.19
C CYS A 10 22.32 -1.12 -26.22
N ALA A 11 23.59 -0.75 -26.12
CA ALA A 11 24.05 0.64 -26.01
C ALA A 11 23.79 1.48 -27.26
N HIS A 12 23.70 0.87 -28.44
CA HIS A 12 23.53 1.58 -29.71
C HIS A 12 22.07 1.85 -30.08
N VAL A 13 21.11 1.39 -29.27
CA VAL A 13 19.69 1.65 -29.51
C VAL A 13 19.35 3.06 -29.06
N ASN A 14 18.84 3.87 -30.00
CA ASN A 14 18.26 5.18 -29.68
C ASN A 14 16.86 5.00 -29.08
N VAL A 15 16.80 4.77 -27.77
CA VAL A 15 15.54 4.54 -27.05
C VAL A 15 14.56 5.72 -27.18
N ALA A 16 15.06 6.96 -27.24
CA ALA A 16 14.23 8.15 -27.35
C ALA A 16 13.51 8.21 -28.70
N GLU A 17 14.20 7.87 -29.79
CA GLU A 17 13.62 7.78 -31.13
C GLU A 17 12.57 6.67 -31.20
N VAL A 18 12.87 5.47 -30.67
CA VAL A 18 11.92 4.36 -30.67
C VAL A 18 10.67 4.70 -29.84
N ALA A 19 10.84 5.31 -28.67
CA ALA A 19 9.73 5.77 -27.84
C ALA A 19 8.87 6.81 -28.56
N GLN A 20 9.49 7.76 -29.27
CA GLN A 20 8.77 8.75 -30.07
C GLN A 20 7.99 8.11 -31.21
N SER A 21 8.59 7.16 -31.95
CA SER A 21 7.89 6.42 -33.01
C SER A 21 6.70 5.63 -32.47
N VAL A 22 6.87 4.94 -31.34
CA VAL A 22 5.77 4.19 -30.70
C VAL A 22 4.66 5.13 -30.23
N ALA A 23 5.01 6.28 -29.65
CA ALA A 23 4.02 7.28 -29.24
C ALA A 23 3.25 7.85 -30.46
N LEU A 24 3.93 8.15 -31.58
CA LEU A 24 3.27 8.60 -32.81
C LEU A 24 2.34 7.56 -33.43
N ALA A 25 2.62 6.27 -33.21
CA ALA A 25 1.80 5.16 -33.68
C ALA A 25 0.56 4.88 -32.81
N LEU A 26 0.44 5.54 -31.65
CA LEU A 26 -0.64 5.34 -30.68
C LEU A 26 -1.55 6.57 -30.60
N PRO A 27 -2.86 6.39 -30.37
CA PRO A 27 -3.78 7.51 -30.17
C PRO A 27 -3.49 8.21 -28.85
N ASP A 28 -3.42 9.56 -28.84
CA ASP A 28 -3.21 10.38 -27.64
C ASP A 28 -2.13 9.81 -26.70
N ALA A 29 -0.91 9.68 -27.23
CA ALA A 29 0.24 9.19 -26.49
C ALA A 29 1.27 10.31 -26.24
N LYS A 30 1.88 10.29 -25.05
CA LYS A 30 3.01 11.16 -24.70
C LYS A 30 4.22 10.35 -24.28
N VAL A 31 5.39 10.85 -24.63
CA VAL A 31 6.66 10.26 -24.20
C VAL A 31 7.04 10.81 -22.82
N PHE A 32 7.44 9.92 -21.92
CA PHE A 32 7.95 10.27 -20.60
C PHE A 32 9.40 9.80 -20.44
N ASN A 33 10.28 10.67 -19.97
CA ASN A 33 11.67 10.35 -19.70
C ASN A 33 11.91 10.32 -18.17
N PRO A 34 12.09 9.14 -17.55
CA PRO A 34 12.39 9.01 -16.12
C PRO A 34 13.66 9.73 -15.65
N LEU A 35 14.57 10.03 -16.59
CA LEU A 35 15.85 10.71 -16.34
C LEU A 35 15.83 12.18 -16.77
N ALA A 36 14.65 12.78 -16.98
CA ALA A 36 14.53 14.21 -17.27
C ALA A 36 15.19 15.09 -16.18
N ASN A 37 15.15 14.64 -14.92
CA ASN A 37 15.94 15.18 -13.82
C ASN A 37 16.92 14.12 -13.30
N LEU A 38 18.05 13.99 -14.00
CA LEU A 38 19.08 13.01 -13.70
C LEU A 38 19.69 13.17 -12.31
N GLU A 39 20.01 14.41 -11.91
CA GLU A 39 20.63 14.70 -10.61
C GLU A 39 19.74 14.23 -9.45
N ARG A 40 18.42 14.42 -9.56
CA ARG A 40 17.46 13.90 -8.57
C ARG A 40 17.49 12.38 -8.48
N ALA A 41 17.51 11.69 -9.62
CA ALA A 41 17.55 10.23 -9.65
C ALA A 41 18.83 9.71 -8.98
N GLU A 42 19.99 10.26 -9.36
CA GLU A 42 21.30 9.88 -8.80
C GLU A 42 21.36 10.14 -7.30
N ASN A 43 20.94 11.32 -6.84
CA ASN A 43 20.96 11.69 -5.43
C ASN A 43 20.05 10.79 -4.57
N LEU A 44 18.83 10.51 -5.04
CA LEU A 44 17.89 9.64 -4.30
C LEU A 44 18.37 8.20 -4.27
N ILE A 45 18.83 7.66 -5.40
CA ILE A 45 19.37 6.30 -5.48
C ILE A 45 20.60 6.15 -4.57
N ALA A 46 21.55 7.10 -4.63
CA ALA A 46 22.74 7.08 -3.80
C ALA A 46 22.41 7.17 -2.29
N ALA A 47 21.31 7.83 -1.93
CA ALA A 47 20.81 7.90 -0.56
C ALA A 47 20.00 6.66 -0.13
N GLY A 48 19.86 5.64 -0.97
CA GLY A 48 19.03 4.45 -0.70
C GLY A 48 17.53 4.72 -0.77
N LYS A 49 17.12 5.81 -1.41
CA LYS A 49 15.72 6.29 -1.53
C LYS A 49 15.18 6.11 -2.94
N ALA A 50 15.49 4.98 -3.57
CA ALA A 50 15.01 4.69 -4.92
C ALA A 50 13.46 4.60 -4.97
N ASP A 51 12.82 4.16 -3.89
CA ASP A 51 11.35 4.16 -3.78
C ASP A 51 10.76 5.58 -3.85
N ASP A 52 11.35 6.57 -3.15
CA ASP A 52 10.93 7.98 -3.23
C ASP A 52 11.05 8.53 -4.67
N TRP A 53 12.06 8.08 -5.43
CA TRP A 53 12.23 8.45 -6.83
C TRP A 53 11.11 7.82 -7.69
N LEU A 54 10.85 6.52 -7.55
CA LEU A 54 9.80 5.83 -8.29
C LEU A 54 8.40 6.40 -7.99
N ASP A 55 8.10 6.70 -6.72
CA ASP A 55 6.83 7.29 -6.29
C ASP A 55 6.60 8.65 -6.96
N ALA A 56 7.66 9.46 -7.05
CA ALA A 56 7.58 10.74 -7.72
C ALA A 56 7.36 10.61 -9.23
N LEU A 57 8.05 9.67 -9.89
CA LEU A 57 7.85 9.42 -11.31
C LEU A 57 6.41 8.94 -11.60
N VAL A 58 5.84 8.11 -10.73
CA VAL A 58 4.43 7.71 -10.83
C VAL A 58 3.50 8.93 -10.71
N GLY A 59 3.81 9.86 -9.80
CA GLY A 59 3.09 11.12 -9.69
C GLY A 59 3.17 11.99 -10.94
N GLU A 60 4.38 12.16 -11.48
CA GLU A 60 4.62 12.92 -12.71
C GLU A 60 3.86 12.32 -13.90
N VAL A 61 3.83 10.99 -14.03
CA VAL A 61 3.05 10.30 -15.07
C VAL A 61 1.54 10.45 -14.82
N ALA A 62 1.08 10.41 -13.57
CA ALA A 62 -0.33 10.59 -13.24
C ALA A 62 -0.86 12.00 -13.60
N GLU A 63 -0.01 13.01 -13.64
CA GLU A 63 -0.35 14.37 -14.09
C GLU A 63 -0.46 14.48 -15.62
N ILE A 64 0.08 13.52 -16.37
CA ILE A 64 -0.01 13.51 -17.83
C ILE A 64 -1.45 13.22 -18.26
N GLN A 65 -2.13 14.24 -18.78
CA GLN A 65 -3.47 14.10 -19.35
C GLN A 65 -3.41 13.50 -20.77
N SER A 66 -3.11 12.20 -20.86
CA SER A 66 -3.13 11.43 -22.12
C SER A 66 -3.64 10.00 -21.88
N GLN A 67 -4.21 9.40 -22.92
CA GLN A 67 -4.66 8.00 -22.88
C GLN A 67 -3.51 7.02 -22.73
N ASN A 68 -2.37 7.31 -23.36
CA ASN A 68 -1.20 6.44 -23.41
C ASN A 68 0.07 7.19 -23.00
N VAL A 69 0.95 6.52 -22.25
CA VAL A 69 2.27 7.07 -21.90
C VAL A 69 3.34 6.06 -22.31
N VAL A 70 4.27 6.52 -23.14
CA VAL A 70 5.43 5.75 -23.60
C VAL A 70 6.64 6.18 -22.79
N ILE A 71 7.07 5.32 -21.87
CA ILE A 71 8.17 5.57 -20.95
C ILE A 71 9.46 5.13 -21.62
N GLN A 72 10.47 6.01 -21.58
CA GLN A 72 11.81 5.68 -22.03
C GLN A 72 12.51 4.81 -20.98
N GLY A 73 12.93 3.62 -21.38
CA GLY A 73 13.83 2.79 -20.59
C GLY A 73 15.23 3.40 -20.53
N ILE A 74 15.94 3.07 -19.47
CA ILE A 74 17.28 3.57 -19.21
C ILE A 74 18.29 2.74 -20.01
N PRO A 75 19.07 3.35 -20.93
CA PRO A 75 20.10 2.64 -21.67
C PRO A 75 21.27 2.26 -20.76
N ALA A 76 21.96 1.19 -21.13
CA ALA A 76 23.24 0.85 -20.50
C ALA A 76 24.29 1.89 -20.92
N ASP A 77 24.74 2.69 -19.95
CA ASP A 77 25.73 3.75 -20.10
C ASP A 77 26.99 3.37 -19.31
N ALA A 78 28.17 3.55 -19.91
CA ALA A 78 29.45 3.26 -19.29
C ALA A 78 29.73 4.13 -18.06
N GLU A 79 29.21 5.35 -18.02
CA GLU A 79 29.34 6.25 -16.85
C GLU A 79 28.31 5.91 -15.76
N ARG A 80 27.20 5.28 -16.12
CA ARG A 80 26.01 5.08 -15.26
C ARG A 80 25.51 3.63 -15.30
N VAL A 81 26.44 2.70 -15.18
CA VAL A 81 26.23 1.25 -15.39
C VAL A 81 25.08 0.68 -14.54
N PHE A 82 24.84 1.24 -13.37
CA PHE A 82 23.81 0.76 -12.44
C PHE A 82 22.40 1.32 -12.68
N LEU A 83 22.24 2.42 -13.44
CA LEU A 83 20.91 2.99 -13.66
C LEU A 83 20.02 2.10 -14.52
N ALA A 84 20.59 1.39 -15.49
CA ALA A 84 19.84 0.45 -16.34
C ALA A 84 19.20 -0.71 -15.53
N ALA A 85 19.72 -1.03 -14.34
CA ALA A 85 19.15 -2.05 -13.46
C ALA A 85 17.75 -1.66 -12.95
N TYR A 86 17.40 -0.36 -12.97
CA TYR A 86 16.09 0.12 -12.54
C TYR A 86 14.98 -0.05 -13.58
N ASN A 87 15.27 -0.53 -14.80
CA ASN A 87 14.24 -0.79 -15.81
C ASN A 87 13.16 -1.78 -15.34
N VAL A 88 13.54 -2.79 -14.55
CA VAL A 88 12.56 -3.72 -13.97
C VAL A 88 11.67 -3.01 -12.95
N ALA A 89 12.26 -2.17 -12.11
CA ALA A 89 11.53 -1.39 -11.10
C ALA A 89 10.62 -0.33 -11.74
N LEU A 90 11.04 0.31 -12.83
CA LEU A 90 10.18 1.21 -13.61
C LEU A 90 9.00 0.45 -14.20
N ALA A 91 9.24 -0.69 -14.85
CA ALA A 91 8.18 -1.49 -15.46
C ALA A 91 7.11 -1.91 -14.43
N THR A 92 7.53 -2.39 -13.26
CA THR A 92 6.61 -2.80 -12.20
C THR A 92 5.91 -1.61 -11.54
N SER A 93 6.63 -0.50 -11.30
CA SER A 93 6.05 0.72 -10.68
C SER A 93 4.94 1.33 -11.52
N PHE A 94 5.10 1.34 -12.85
CA PHE A 94 4.08 1.85 -13.77
C PHE A 94 3.05 0.80 -14.19
N ASN A 95 3.18 -0.46 -13.75
CA ASN A 95 2.46 -1.60 -14.33
C ASN A 95 2.54 -1.62 -15.87
N ALA A 96 3.71 -1.29 -16.42
CA ALA A 96 3.89 -1.07 -17.83
C ALA A 96 3.94 -2.38 -18.63
N GLN A 97 3.50 -2.29 -19.88
CA GLN A 97 3.79 -3.28 -20.89
C GLN A 97 5.18 -3.01 -21.48
N VAL A 98 5.99 -4.05 -21.60
CA VAL A 98 7.40 -3.92 -21.97
C VAL A 98 7.60 -4.27 -23.44
N ILE A 99 8.12 -3.32 -24.20
CA ILE A 99 8.61 -3.50 -25.57
C ILE A 99 10.13 -3.42 -25.54
N PHE A 100 10.80 -4.41 -26.10
CA PHE A 100 12.25 -4.35 -26.27
C PHE A 100 12.62 -3.66 -27.58
N ALA A 101 13.49 -2.66 -27.50
CA ALA A 101 14.09 -2.03 -28.66
C ALA A 101 15.45 -2.69 -28.92
N VAL A 102 15.57 -3.35 -30.08
CA VAL A 102 16.69 -4.24 -30.41
C VAL A 102 17.32 -3.80 -31.72
N SER A 103 18.63 -3.55 -31.72
CA SER A 103 19.38 -3.20 -32.93
C SER A 103 19.83 -4.43 -33.73
N ASN A 104 20.34 -4.21 -34.94
CA ASN A 104 20.84 -5.27 -35.83
C ASN A 104 22.31 -5.64 -35.57
N GLU A 105 22.79 -5.48 -34.34
CA GLU A 105 24.15 -5.83 -33.97
C GLU A 105 24.36 -7.34 -33.80
N LYS A 106 25.62 -7.78 -33.88
CA LYS A 106 25.99 -9.17 -33.65
C LYS A 106 25.70 -9.54 -32.19
N GLY A 107 24.91 -10.60 -31.98
CA GLY A 107 24.56 -11.08 -30.65
C GLY A 107 23.27 -10.48 -30.06
N ALA A 108 22.55 -9.66 -30.81
CA ALA A 108 21.27 -9.05 -30.39
C ALA A 108 20.26 -10.08 -29.84
N GLU A 109 20.21 -11.28 -30.42
CA GLU A 109 19.36 -12.39 -29.98
C GLU A 109 19.66 -12.81 -28.53
N LYS A 110 20.95 -12.88 -28.18
CA LYS A 110 21.42 -13.23 -26.84
C LYS A 110 21.21 -12.09 -25.86
N HIS A 111 21.43 -10.84 -26.27
CA HIS A 111 21.17 -9.66 -25.46
C HIS A 111 19.67 -9.56 -25.10
N LEU A 112 18.79 -9.79 -26.08
CA LEU A 112 17.35 -9.86 -25.85
C LEU A 112 16.98 -11.01 -24.90
N SER A 113 17.58 -12.19 -25.07
CA SER A 113 17.34 -13.33 -24.16
C SER A 113 17.71 -13.01 -22.72
N LEU A 114 18.85 -12.36 -22.49
CA LEU A 114 19.28 -11.89 -21.18
C LEU A 114 18.35 -10.82 -20.61
N ALA A 115 17.93 -9.86 -21.45
CA ALA A 115 16.98 -8.82 -21.05
C ALA A 115 15.64 -9.43 -20.65
N LYS A 116 15.08 -10.35 -21.46
CA LYS A 116 13.84 -11.11 -21.15
C LYS A 116 13.97 -11.84 -19.81
N GLN A 117 15.11 -12.48 -19.56
CA GLN A 117 15.33 -13.22 -18.31
C GLN A 117 15.34 -12.32 -17.07
N ALA A 118 15.78 -11.05 -17.18
CA ALA A 118 15.72 -10.10 -16.07
C ALA A 118 14.29 -9.81 -15.59
N PHE A 119 13.29 -10.05 -16.44
CA PHE A 119 11.86 -9.87 -16.14
C PHE A 119 11.13 -11.15 -15.74
N ALA A 120 11.80 -12.32 -15.69
CA ALA A 120 11.13 -13.61 -15.52
C ALA A 120 10.26 -13.72 -14.25
N ASN A 121 10.64 -13.02 -13.19
CA ASN A 121 9.89 -12.99 -11.91
C ASN A 121 9.12 -11.68 -11.68
N ALA A 122 9.16 -10.76 -12.64
CA ALA A 122 8.47 -9.48 -12.53
C ALA A 122 7.02 -9.62 -13.01
N SER A 123 6.09 -8.98 -12.31
CA SER A 123 4.68 -8.99 -12.67
C SER A 123 4.39 -8.02 -13.84
N VAL A 124 5.05 -8.20 -14.99
CA VAL A 124 4.89 -7.35 -16.17
C VAL A 124 4.67 -8.18 -17.44
N ASN A 125 4.03 -7.57 -18.44
CA ASN A 125 3.78 -8.24 -19.72
C ASN A 125 4.86 -7.83 -20.72
N LEU A 126 5.58 -8.82 -21.26
CA LEU A 126 6.52 -8.62 -22.36
C LEU A 126 5.77 -8.76 -23.67
N VAL A 127 5.55 -7.64 -24.37
CA VAL A 127 4.55 -7.57 -25.45
C VAL A 127 5.12 -7.54 -26.85
N GLY A 128 6.44 -7.36 -27.00
CA GLY A 128 7.08 -7.50 -28.30
C GLY A 128 8.42 -6.83 -28.43
N VAL A 129 8.89 -6.78 -29.68
CA VAL A 129 10.19 -6.25 -30.08
C VAL A 129 10.04 -5.27 -31.23
N VAL A 130 10.74 -4.14 -31.16
CA VAL A 130 10.94 -3.20 -32.26
C VAL A 130 12.38 -3.30 -32.76
N GLY A 131 12.55 -3.43 -34.08
CA GLY A 131 13.85 -3.42 -34.75
C GLY A 131 14.24 -4.78 -35.35
N ASN A 132 14.85 -5.66 -34.55
CA ASN A 132 15.41 -6.94 -35.02
C ASN A 132 14.39 -8.10 -34.96
N GLU A 133 13.81 -8.43 -36.11
CA GLU A 133 12.78 -9.48 -36.23
C GLU A 133 13.30 -10.88 -35.91
N ALA A 134 14.52 -11.22 -36.34
CA ALA A 134 15.12 -12.52 -36.07
C ALA A 134 15.31 -12.75 -34.56
N ALA A 135 15.78 -11.72 -33.85
CA ALA A 135 15.91 -11.77 -32.39
C ALA A 135 14.56 -11.97 -31.70
N ALA A 136 13.50 -11.29 -32.17
CA ALA A 136 12.15 -11.43 -31.63
C ALA A 136 11.63 -12.87 -31.77
N LEU A 137 11.72 -13.42 -32.98
CA LEU A 137 11.24 -14.78 -33.28
C LEU A 137 11.98 -15.85 -32.47
N LEU A 138 13.30 -15.73 -32.32
CA LEU A 138 14.11 -16.66 -31.53
C LEU A 138 13.85 -16.60 -30.02
N ASN A 139 13.25 -15.51 -29.53
CA ASN A 139 12.91 -15.31 -28.13
C ASN A 139 11.40 -15.43 -27.87
N ASP A 140 10.63 -15.96 -28.82
CA ASP A 140 9.17 -16.13 -28.73
C ASP A 140 8.44 -14.82 -28.37
N LEU A 141 8.86 -13.71 -28.98
CA LEU A 141 8.24 -12.39 -28.79
C LEU A 141 7.61 -11.88 -30.09
N PRO A 142 6.45 -11.21 -30.04
CA PRO A 142 5.84 -10.59 -31.21
C PRO A 142 6.77 -9.55 -31.88
N VAL A 143 6.79 -9.57 -33.21
CA VAL A 143 7.46 -8.55 -34.02
C VAL A 143 6.53 -7.35 -34.18
N LEU A 144 6.97 -6.18 -33.74
CA LEU A 144 6.20 -4.92 -33.85
C LEU A 144 6.66 -4.05 -35.02
N GLY A 145 7.62 -4.52 -35.81
CA GLY A 145 8.19 -3.81 -36.95
C GLY A 145 9.46 -3.02 -36.60
N LYS A 146 9.81 -2.07 -37.46
CA LYS A 146 10.96 -1.16 -37.28
C LYS A 146 10.47 0.19 -36.79
N ALA A 147 11.33 1.00 -36.18
CA ALA A 147 10.94 2.34 -35.71
C ALA A 147 10.38 3.26 -36.82
N SER A 148 10.74 3.00 -38.09
CA SER A 148 10.22 3.69 -39.27
C SER A 148 8.91 3.12 -39.83
N ASP A 149 8.54 1.89 -39.45
CA ASP A 149 7.39 1.15 -39.97
C ASP A 149 6.89 0.19 -38.88
N LEU A 150 6.07 0.73 -37.97
CA LEU A 150 5.53 0.02 -36.82
C LEU A 150 4.17 -0.58 -37.14
N ASN A 151 3.91 -1.77 -36.61
CA ASN A 151 2.60 -2.40 -36.67
C ASN A 151 1.63 -1.69 -35.71
N THR A 152 0.92 -0.68 -36.23
CA THR A 152 -0.05 0.12 -35.48
C THR A 152 -1.20 -0.70 -34.90
N GLY A 153 -1.64 -1.75 -35.59
CA GLY A 153 -2.69 -2.65 -35.11
C GLY A 153 -2.27 -3.42 -33.86
N ALA A 154 -1.04 -3.96 -33.85
CA ALA A 154 -0.50 -4.64 -32.67
C ALA A 154 -0.27 -3.65 -31.51
N LEU A 155 0.23 -2.45 -31.78
CA LEU A 155 0.41 -1.42 -30.76
C LEU A 155 -0.92 -0.95 -30.15
N ALA A 156 -1.98 -0.82 -30.95
CA ALA A 156 -3.31 -0.50 -30.44
C ALA A 156 -3.83 -1.59 -29.48
N GLN A 157 -3.67 -2.88 -29.82
CA GLN A 157 -4.04 -3.98 -28.93
C GLN A 157 -3.25 -3.97 -27.62
N ILE A 158 -1.96 -3.65 -27.69
CA ILE A 158 -1.12 -3.45 -26.51
C ILE A 158 -1.72 -2.31 -25.68
N ALA A 159 -1.99 -1.14 -26.26
CA ALA A 159 -2.56 0.01 -25.55
C ALA A 159 -3.95 -0.24 -24.94
N GLU A 160 -4.73 -1.21 -25.45
CA GLU A 160 -6.01 -1.58 -24.87
C GLU A 160 -5.90 -2.39 -23.57
N PHE A 161 -4.76 -3.03 -23.31
CA PHE A 161 -4.56 -3.80 -22.08
C PHE A 161 -4.62 -2.88 -20.85
N LYS A 162 -5.52 -3.24 -19.93
CA LYS A 162 -5.66 -2.58 -18.63
C LYS A 162 -5.37 -3.58 -17.53
N THR A 163 -4.60 -3.12 -16.55
CA THR A 163 -4.43 -3.81 -15.28
C THR A 163 -5.20 -3.07 -14.20
N ASP A 164 -5.78 -3.84 -13.29
CA ASP A 164 -6.43 -3.37 -12.07
C ASP A 164 -5.52 -3.52 -10.83
N ARG A 165 -4.28 -3.98 -11.03
CA ARG A 165 -3.28 -4.08 -9.97
C ARG A 165 -2.77 -2.68 -9.63
N ILE A 166 -2.60 -2.43 -8.34
CA ILE A 166 -1.92 -1.23 -7.86
C ILE A 166 -0.50 -1.63 -7.48
N SER A 167 0.50 -0.98 -8.09
CA SER A 167 1.90 -1.20 -7.73
C SER A 167 2.22 -0.56 -6.37
N PRO A 168 3.26 -1.01 -5.65
CA PRO A 168 3.72 -0.36 -4.43
C PRO A 168 3.92 1.15 -4.57
N ALA A 169 4.58 1.59 -5.65
CA ALA A 169 4.86 3.01 -5.89
C ALA A 169 3.58 3.81 -6.13
N GLN A 170 2.65 3.27 -6.92
CA GLN A 170 1.35 3.90 -7.15
C GLN A 170 0.51 3.97 -5.87
N PHE A 171 0.54 2.93 -5.05
CA PHE A 171 -0.18 2.91 -3.78
C PHE A 171 0.35 3.96 -2.80
N ARG A 172 1.68 4.05 -2.64
CA ARG A 172 2.32 5.07 -1.77
C ARG A 172 2.01 6.47 -2.27
N PHE A 173 2.17 6.73 -3.57
CA PHE A 173 1.84 8.02 -4.17
C PHE A 173 0.37 8.40 -3.91
N ASN A 174 -0.57 7.51 -4.26
CA ASN A 174 -2.01 7.75 -4.09
C ASN A 174 -2.38 7.99 -2.63
N MET A 175 -1.84 7.19 -1.70
CA MET A 175 -2.08 7.36 -0.26
C MET A 175 -1.59 8.74 0.21
N ILE A 176 -0.37 9.12 -0.16
CA ILE A 176 0.18 10.42 0.25
C ILE A 176 -0.63 11.58 -0.34
N ASP A 177 -1.02 11.51 -1.61
CA ASP A 177 -1.87 12.52 -2.26
C ASP A 177 -3.26 12.62 -1.60
N LEU A 178 -3.92 11.50 -1.33
CA LEU A 178 -5.21 11.47 -0.63
C LEU A 178 -5.12 12.05 0.78
N ALA A 179 -4.06 11.72 1.53
CA ALA A 179 -3.84 12.27 2.87
C ALA A 179 -3.63 13.78 2.86
N LYS A 180 -2.82 14.31 1.93
CA LYS A 180 -2.64 15.76 1.73
C LYS A 180 -3.97 16.46 1.48
N LYS A 181 -4.79 15.91 0.58
CA LYS A 181 -6.12 16.44 0.26
C LYS A 181 -7.08 16.38 1.45
N ALA A 182 -6.96 15.36 2.30
CA ALA A 182 -7.77 15.21 3.50
C ALA A 182 -7.48 16.30 4.55
N ASN A 183 -6.22 16.75 4.66
CA ASN A 183 -5.76 17.81 5.57
C ASN A 183 -6.25 17.65 7.03
N LYS A 184 -6.19 16.43 7.53
CA LYS A 184 -6.73 16.04 8.84
C LYS A 184 -5.74 16.31 9.98
N ARG A 185 -6.28 16.63 11.15
CA ARG A 185 -5.52 16.86 12.39
C ARG A 185 -5.38 15.54 13.15
N ILE A 186 -4.15 15.01 13.23
CA ILE A 186 -3.88 13.67 13.77
C ILE A 186 -3.07 13.80 15.06
N VAL A 187 -3.59 13.26 16.16
CA VAL A 187 -2.90 13.26 17.45
C VAL A 187 -1.93 12.09 17.57
N LEU A 188 -0.75 12.39 18.12
CA LEU A 188 0.35 11.47 18.34
C LEU A 188 0.66 11.45 19.86
N PRO A 189 0.05 10.53 20.63
CA PRO A 189 0.21 10.44 22.09
C PRO A 189 1.64 10.21 22.58
N GLU A 190 2.50 9.67 21.73
CA GLU A 190 3.90 9.36 22.03
C GLU A 190 4.79 10.52 21.55
N GLY A 191 4.46 11.74 21.97
CA GLY A 191 4.94 12.98 21.37
C GLY A 191 6.45 13.24 21.49
N ALA A 192 7.11 12.63 22.46
CA ALA A 192 8.57 12.70 22.67
C ALA A 192 9.31 11.45 22.16
N GLU A 193 8.64 10.52 21.48
CA GLU A 193 9.30 9.35 20.92
C GLU A 193 10.09 9.73 19.64
N PRO A 194 11.38 9.38 19.49
CA PRO A 194 12.22 9.87 18.38
C PRO A 194 11.70 9.60 16.96
N ARG A 195 11.10 8.43 16.73
CA ARG A 195 10.54 8.06 15.43
C ARG A 195 9.25 8.82 15.19
N THR A 196 8.40 8.99 16.21
CA THR A 196 7.17 9.78 16.15
C THR A 196 7.47 11.25 15.87
N VAL A 197 8.46 11.85 16.55
CA VAL A 197 8.91 13.23 16.27
C VAL A 197 9.39 13.36 14.83
N ARG A 198 10.25 12.43 14.35
CA ARG A 198 10.73 12.46 12.96
C ARG A 198 9.60 12.30 11.95
N ALA A 199 8.64 11.41 12.22
CA ALA A 199 7.48 11.21 11.37
C ALA A 199 6.59 12.45 11.31
N ALA A 200 6.35 13.10 12.46
CA ALA A 200 5.58 14.34 12.52
C ALA A 200 6.22 15.48 11.72
N VAL A 201 7.55 15.61 11.79
CA VAL A 201 8.31 16.58 10.95
C VAL A 201 8.12 16.26 9.47
N ILE A 202 8.30 15.00 9.05
CA ILE A 202 8.11 14.58 7.65
C ILE A 202 6.68 14.85 7.18
N CYS A 203 5.67 14.51 8.01
CA CYS A 203 4.28 14.75 7.71
C CYS A 203 3.98 16.25 7.56
N HIS A 204 4.60 17.10 8.37
CA HIS A 204 4.47 18.54 8.28
C HIS A 204 5.11 19.08 7.00
N GLU A 205 6.39 18.76 6.73
CA GLU A 205 7.12 19.25 5.56
C GLU A 205 6.48 18.81 4.24
N LYS A 206 5.94 17.58 4.21
CA LYS A 206 5.25 17.03 3.04
C LYS A 206 3.75 17.38 3.00
N ASN A 207 3.21 18.11 3.98
CA ASN A 207 1.79 18.46 4.12
C ASN A 207 0.83 17.24 4.17
N ILE A 208 1.28 16.10 4.69
CA ILE A 208 0.52 14.84 4.75
C ILE A 208 -0.65 14.96 5.74
N ALA A 209 -0.40 15.54 6.91
CA ALA A 209 -1.39 15.73 7.97
C ALA A 209 -0.93 16.84 8.93
N ARG A 210 -1.88 17.41 9.67
CA ARG A 210 -1.60 18.34 10.76
C ARG A 210 -1.36 17.54 12.05
N CYS A 211 -0.11 17.12 12.26
CA CYS A 211 0.26 16.32 13.42
C CYS A 211 0.23 17.16 14.71
N VAL A 212 -0.26 16.55 15.80
CA VAL A 212 -0.25 17.11 17.15
C VAL A 212 0.54 16.17 18.06
N LEU A 213 1.73 16.60 18.49
CA LEU A 213 2.54 15.84 19.44
C LEU A 213 2.05 16.13 20.87
N LEU A 214 1.71 15.08 21.63
CA LEU A 214 1.39 15.19 23.05
C LEU A 214 2.63 14.89 23.88
N ALA A 215 3.32 15.94 24.31
CA ALA A 215 4.50 15.88 25.17
C ALA A 215 4.87 17.29 25.68
N PRO A 216 5.63 17.41 26.78
CA PRO A 216 6.31 18.65 27.14
C PRO A 216 7.21 19.13 26.00
N ARG A 217 7.20 20.44 25.72
CA ARG A 217 7.90 21.02 24.55
C ARG A 217 9.41 20.83 24.63
N ASP A 218 9.97 20.99 25.82
CA ASP A 218 11.39 20.78 26.11
C ASP A 218 11.84 19.36 25.77
N GLU A 219 11.07 18.33 26.13
CA GLU A 219 11.39 16.93 25.77
C GLU A 219 11.45 16.73 24.25
N VAL A 220 10.49 17.29 23.49
CA VAL A 220 10.48 17.19 22.02
C VAL A 220 11.68 17.92 21.41
N GLU A 221 12.04 19.07 21.94
CA GLU A 221 13.21 19.84 21.49
C GLU A 221 14.54 19.13 21.80
N GLU A 222 14.65 18.45 22.94
CA GLU A 222 15.81 17.62 23.28
C GLU A 222 15.96 16.46 22.31
N VAL A 223 14.87 15.75 22.02
CA VAL A 223 14.84 14.67 21.02
C VAL A 223 15.23 15.18 19.64
N ALA A 224 14.71 16.33 19.23
CA ALA A 224 15.06 16.94 17.96
C ALA A 224 16.55 17.28 17.87
N LYS A 225 17.12 17.88 18.92
CA LYS A 225 18.57 18.17 19.00
C LYS A 225 19.41 16.90 18.93
N ALA A 226 19.05 15.87 19.70
CA ALA A 226 19.78 14.59 19.73
C ALA A 226 19.79 13.87 18.37
N HIS A 227 18.75 14.05 17.56
CA HIS A 227 18.60 13.41 16.25
C HIS A 227 18.88 14.34 15.06
N ASN A 228 19.43 15.54 15.29
CA ASN A 228 19.69 16.56 14.27
C ASN A 228 18.45 16.89 13.42
N LEU A 229 17.28 16.94 14.04
CA LEU A 229 16.01 17.29 13.41
C LEU A 229 15.73 18.77 13.60
N LYS A 230 15.31 19.44 12.52
CA LYS A 230 14.79 20.80 12.59
C LYS A 230 13.28 20.72 12.79
N LEU A 231 12.79 21.12 13.96
CA LEU A 231 11.36 21.21 14.22
C LEU A 231 10.76 22.40 13.44
N PRO A 232 9.73 22.20 12.61
CA PRO A 232 8.98 23.30 12.03
C PRO A 232 8.31 24.13 13.14
N GLU A 233 8.38 25.46 13.05
CA GLU A 233 7.80 26.36 14.07
C GLU A 233 6.27 26.17 14.20
N SER A 234 5.61 25.85 13.09
CA SER A 234 4.18 25.58 13.01
C SER A 234 3.78 24.15 13.41
N LEU A 235 4.72 23.29 13.80
CA LEU A 235 4.39 21.95 14.30
C LEU A 235 3.77 22.07 15.69
N GLU A 236 2.56 21.53 15.84
CA GLU A 236 1.80 21.61 17.08
C GLU A 236 2.34 20.62 18.11
N ILE A 237 2.75 21.16 19.26
CA ILE A 237 3.20 20.40 20.42
C ILE A 237 2.42 20.91 21.62
N ILE A 238 1.66 20.03 22.27
CA ILE A 238 0.81 20.36 23.40
C ILE A 238 1.27 19.57 24.62
N ASP A 239 1.49 20.28 25.72
CA ASP A 239 1.75 19.67 27.02
C ASP A 239 0.47 18.95 27.51
N PRO A 240 0.49 17.61 27.67
CA PRO A 240 -0.67 16.84 28.12
C PRO A 240 -1.28 17.36 29.43
N ALA A 241 -0.46 17.84 30.37
CA ALA A 241 -0.91 18.28 31.68
C ALA A 241 -1.88 19.48 31.60
N THR A 242 -1.73 20.31 30.57
CA THR A 242 -2.58 21.49 30.34
C THR A 242 -3.99 21.14 29.86
N LEU A 243 -4.18 19.94 29.32
CA LEU A 243 -5.45 19.50 28.72
C LEU A 243 -6.32 18.67 29.66
N VAL A 244 -5.77 18.13 30.75
CA VAL A 244 -6.46 17.15 31.60
C VAL A 244 -7.83 17.66 32.06
N GLU A 245 -7.90 18.83 32.70
CA GLU A 245 -9.16 19.35 33.25
C GLU A 245 -10.24 19.62 32.19
N GLN A 246 -9.85 19.93 30.95
CA GLN A 246 -10.78 20.14 29.83
C GLN A 246 -11.61 18.88 29.55
N TYR A 247 -11.04 17.68 29.74
CA TYR A 247 -11.66 16.41 29.37
C TYR A 247 -12.28 15.63 30.54
N VAL A 248 -12.10 16.05 31.78
CA VAL A 248 -12.65 15.37 32.98
C VAL A 248 -14.17 15.24 32.91
N ALA A 249 -14.88 16.36 32.81
CA ALA A 249 -16.35 16.36 32.81
C ALA A 249 -16.94 15.61 31.59
N PRO A 250 -16.44 15.82 30.34
CA PRO A 250 -16.89 15.04 29.20
C PRO A 250 -16.63 13.53 29.33
N MET A 251 -15.49 13.11 29.88
CA MET A 251 -15.17 11.69 30.07
C MET A 251 -16.10 11.03 31.10
N CYS A 252 -16.40 11.73 32.20
CA CYS A 252 -17.37 11.29 33.20
C CYS A 252 -18.76 11.07 32.58
N GLU A 253 -19.23 11.97 31.71
CA GLU A 253 -20.52 11.80 31.04
C GLU A 253 -20.51 10.60 30.07
N LEU A 254 -19.46 10.46 29.25
CA LEU A 254 -19.32 9.31 28.34
C LEU A 254 -19.29 7.96 29.07
N ARG A 255 -18.73 7.93 30.28
CA ARG A 255 -18.58 6.72 31.11
C ARG A 255 -19.51 6.68 32.32
N LYS A 256 -20.59 7.46 32.31
CA LYS A 256 -21.57 7.54 33.40
C LYS A 256 -22.20 6.21 33.76
N SER A 257 -22.46 5.35 32.76
CA SER A 257 -22.98 3.99 32.97
C SER A 257 -22.03 3.07 33.73
N LYS A 258 -20.75 3.44 33.85
CA LYS A 258 -19.73 2.73 34.63
C LYS A 258 -19.39 3.44 35.94
N GLY A 259 -20.05 4.56 36.26
CA GLY A 259 -19.85 5.29 37.52
C GLY A 259 -18.48 5.97 37.66
N LEU A 260 -17.86 6.40 36.55
CA LEU A 260 -16.55 7.05 36.58
C LEU A 260 -16.60 8.40 37.31
N THR A 261 -15.84 8.55 38.40
CA THR A 261 -15.76 9.82 39.15
C THR A 261 -14.79 10.81 38.51
N PRO A 262 -14.90 12.12 38.78
CA PRO A 262 -13.95 13.11 38.29
C PRO A 262 -12.49 12.83 38.68
N GLU A 263 -12.24 12.32 39.88
CA GLU A 263 -10.90 11.98 40.36
C GLU A 263 -10.31 10.82 39.56
N GLN A 264 -11.10 9.77 39.31
CA GLN A 264 -10.68 8.64 38.47
C GLN A 264 -10.48 9.05 37.01
N ALA A 265 -11.27 10.00 36.50
CA ALA A 265 -11.10 10.54 35.16
C ALA A 265 -9.78 11.31 35.06
N ARG A 266 -9.43 12.17 36.04
CA ARG A 266 -8.14 12.87 36.08
C ARG A 266 -6.95 11.93 36.07
N GLU A 267 -7.02 10.85 36.84
CA GLU A 267 -5.97 9.82 36.90
C GLU A 267 -5.81 9.12 35.54
N GLN A 268 -6.91 8.71 34.92
CA GLN A 268 -6.86 8.07 33.59
C GLN A 268 -6.41 9.02 32.48
N LEU A 269 -6.74 10.31 32.57
CA LEU A 269 -6.33 11.33 31.61
C LEU A 269 -4.85 11.70 31.69
N GLN A 270 -4.10 11.21 32.69
CA GLN A 270 -2.64 11.29 32.69
C GLN A 270 -2.01 10.39 31.61
N ASP A 271 -2.71 9.34 31.18
CA ASP A 271 -2.28 8.52 30.04
C ASP A 271 -2.56 9.29 28.73
N THR A 272 -1.49 9.55 27.97
CA THR A 272 -1.57 10.35 26.73
C THR A 272 -2.45 9.71 25.67
N VAL A 273 -2.59 8.38 25.65
CA VAL A 273 -3.46 7.68 24.70
C VAL A 273 -4.91 7.87 25.09
N VAL A 274 -5.24 7.80 26.39
CA VAL A 274 -6.58 8.11 26.90
C VAL A 274 -6.93 9.57 26.64
N LEU A 275 -6.00 10.49 26.92
CA LEU A 275 -6.16 11.92 26.65
C LEU A 275 -6.40 12.19 25.15
N GLY A 276 -5.55 11.66 24.27
CA GLY A 276 -5.70 11.77 22.82
C GLY A 276 -7.02 11.15 22.32
N THR A 277 -7.46 10.05 22.93
CA THR A 277 -8.77 9.45 22.62
C THR A 277 -9.92 10.36 23.02
N MET A 278 -9.81 11.08 24.15
CA MET A 278 -10.80 12.07 24.57
C MET A 278 -10.81 13.31 23.67
N MET A 279 -9.63 13.80 23.23
CA MET A 279 -9.53 14.86 22.21
C MET A 279 -10.31 14.45 20.95
N MET A 280 -10.11 13.20 20.51
CA MET A 280 -10.81 12.68 19.35
C MET A 280 -12.31 12.51 19.62
N ALA A 281 -12.71 12.03 20.80
CA ALA A 281 -14.11 11.88 21.19
C ALA A 281 -14.86 13.23 21.14
N GLN A 282 -14.22 14.32 21.59
CA GLN A 282 -14.74 15.68 21.56
C GLN A 282 -14.63 16.38 20.18
N ASN A 283 -14.04 15.73 19.18
CA ASN A 283 -13.78 16.27 17.83
C ASN A 283 -12.71 17.38 17.79
N ASP A 284 -11.84 17.46 18.79
CA ASP A 284 -10.71 18.39 18.74
C ASP A 284 -9.66 17.92 17.72
N VAL A 285 -9.57 16.60 17.49
CA VAL A 285 -8.73 15.98 16.45
C VAL A 285 -9.53 14.99 15.63
N ASP A 286 -9.06 14.72 14.41
CA ASP A 286 -9.72 13.89 13.42
C ASP A 286 -9.32 12.40 13.54
N GLY A 287 -8.18 12.09 14.16
CA GLY A 287 -7.69 10.71 14.30
C GLY A 287 -6.52 10.58 15.27
N LEU A 288 -6.19 9.35 15.66
CA LEU A 288 -5.13 9.02 16.61
C LEU A 288 -4.20 7.94 16.07
N VAL A 289 -2.89 8.12 16.23
CA VAL A 289 -1.87 7.09 15.95
C VAL A 289 -0.94 6.93 17.16
N SER A 290 -0.82 5.71 17.67
CA SER A 290 0.01 5.35 18.84
C SER A 290 0.55 3.93 18.70
N GLY A 291 1.44 3.47 19.58
CA GLY A 291 1.91 2.08 19.66
C GLY A 291 3.42 1.91 19.40
N ALA A 292 4.15 2.99 19.15
CA ALA A 292 5.61 2.95 19.05
C ALA A 292 6.26 2.57 20.40
N VAL A 293 5.59 2.91 21.51
CA VAL A 293 5.95 2.58 22.90
C VAL A 293 4.85 1.77 23.57
N HIS A 294 3.60 2.20 23.42
CA HIS A 294 2.45 1.57 24.04
C HIS A 294 2.16 0.18 23.45
N THR A 295 1.47 -0.66 24.21
CA THR A 295 0.99 -1.95 23.69
C THR A 295 -0.28 -1.75 22.86
N THR A 296 -0.52 -2.61 21.88
CA THR A 296 -1.77 -2.65 21.10
C THR A 296 -3.02 -2.63 21.98
N ALA A 297 -2.99 -3.33 23.12
CA ALA A 297 -4.09 -3.32 24.08
C ALA A 297 -4.30 -1.94 24.73
N ASN A 298 -3.23 -1.18 24.98
CA ASN A 298 -3.31 0.18 25.51
C ASN A 298 -3.83 1.17 24.45
N THR A 299 -3.54 0.96 23.17
CA THR A 299 -4.08 1.79 22.07
C THR A 299 -5.58 1.49 21.83
N ILE A 300 -5.97 0.22 21.78
CA ILE A 300 -7.33 -0.19 21.39
C ILE A 300 -8.34 -0.03 22.53
N ARG A 301 -7.96 -0.31 23.78
CA ARG A 301 -8.90 -0.32 24.91
C ARG A 301 -9.58 1.05 25.12
N PRO A 302 -8.87 2.20 25.15
CA PRO A 302 -9.51 3.50 25.26
C PRO A 302 -10.45 3.79 24.09
N ALA A 303 -10.05 3.44 22.85
CA ALA A 303 -10.88 3.61 21.66
C ALA A 303 -12.21 2.85 21.79
N LEU A 304 -12.18 1.58 22.23
CA LEU A 304 -13.41 0.81 22.44
C LEU A 304 -14.30 1.37 23.56
N GLN A 305 -13.70 1.93 24.62
CA GLN A 305 -14.46 2.48 25.75
C GLN A 305 -15.10 3.83 25.43
N LEU A 306 -14.40 4.71 24.72
CA LEU A 306 -14.77 6.11 24.52
C LEU A 306 -15.37 6.38 23.14
N ILE A 307 -14.85 5.75 22.08
CA ILE A 307 -15.26 5.95 20.69
C ILE A 307 -16.29 4.92 20.25
N LYS A 308 -16.08 3.66 20.65
CA LYS A 308 -16.93 2.50 20.33
C LYS A 308 -16.91 2.13 18.84
N THR A 309 -17.54 1.00 18.51
CA THR A 309 -17.71 0.55 17.13
C THR A 309 -18.72 1.41 16.38
N ALA A 310 -18.54 1.50 15.06
CA ALA A 310 -19.50 2.08 14.14
C ALA A 310 -20.88 1.40 14.32
N PRO A 311 -22.01 2.08 14.07
CA PRO A 311 -23.34 1.52 14.27
C PRO A 311 -23.57 0.18 13.55
N ASN A 312 -22.89 -0.02 12.42
CA ASN A 312 -23.03 -1.20 11.57
C ASN A 312 -21.91 -2.24 11.81
N ALA A 313 -21.06 -2.03 12.82
CA ALA A 313 -19.95 -2.91 13.16
C ALA A 313 -20.14 -3.48 14.57
N SER A 314 -20.10 -4.80 14.69
CA SER A 314 -20.14 -5.51 15.97
C SER A 314 -18.74 -5.67 16.56
N ILE A 315 -17.71 -5.66 15.72
CA ILE A 315 -16.31 -5.83 16.11
C ILE A 315 -15.39 -4.81 15.44
N VAL A 316 -14.24 -4.62 16.07
CA VAL A 316 -13.08 -3.96 15.46
C VAL A 316 -12.17 -5.03 14.89
N SER A 317 -11.67 -4.83 13.69
CA SER A 317 -10.69 -5.71 13.06
C SER A 317 -9.47 -4.91 12.60
N SER A 318 -8.44 -5.58 12.07
CA SER A 318 -7.28 -4.89 11.51
C SER A 318 -6.89 -5.45 10.15
N ILE A 319 -6.36 -4.59 9.29
CA ILE A 319 -5.72 -5.00 8.05
C ILE A 319 -4.30 -4.46 7.94
N PHE A 320 -3.51 -5.13 7.12
CA PHE A 320 -2.26 -4.61 6.57
C PHE A 320 -2.37 -4.52 5.06
N PHE A 321 -1.91 -3.41 4.50
CA PHE A 321 -1.57 -3.34 3.09
C PHE A 321 -0.15 -3.86 2.90
N MET A 322 -0.02 -5.03 2.27
CA MET A 322 1.24 -5.67 1.96
C MET A 322 1.68 -5.22 0.56
N LEU A 323 2.75 -4.42 0.48
CA LEU A 323 3.31 -3.93 -0.77
C LEU A 323 4.25 -4.98 -1.35
N LEU A 324 3.68 -6.03 -1.93
CA LEU A 324 4.43 -7.11 -2.56
C LEU A 324 5.04 -6.63 -3.88
N GLN A 325 6.05 -7.37 -4.37
CA GLN A 325 6.60 -7.09 -5.69
C GLN A 325 5.50 -7.22 -6.75
N GLY A 326 5.22 -6.12 -7.45
CA GLY A 326 4.25 -6.06 -8.56
C GLY A 326 2.79 -5.81 -8.16
N GLN A 327 2.40 -5.90 -6.89
CA GLN A 327 1.04 -5.55 -6.46
C GLN A 327 0.92 -5.29 -4.95
N VAL A 328 -0.03 -4.44 -4.57
CA VAL A 328 -0.47 -4.27 -3.19
C VAL A 328 -1.66 -5.19 -2.90
N VAL A 329 -1.60 -5.91 -1.78
CA VAL A 329 -2.68 -6.78 -1.30
C VAL A 329 -3.04 -6.46 0.15
N VAL A 330 -4.22 -6.90 0.58
CA VAL A 330 -4.74 -6.66 1.92
C VAL A 330 -4.77 -7.96 2.72
N TYR A 331 -4.21 -7.96 3.92
CA TYR A 331 -4.22 -9.09 4.86
C TYR A 331 -5.04 -8.70 6.10
N GLY A 332 -6.04 -9.49 6.49
CA GLY A 332 -6.84 -9.26 7.70
C GLY A 332 -7.48 -10.54 8.24
N ASP A 333 -7.88 -10.67 9.50
CA ASP A 333 -7.39 -9.90 10.64
C ASP A 333 -6.01 -10.41 11.09
N CYS A 334 -5.13 -9.49 11.48
CA CYS A 334 -3.74 -9.79 11.80
C CYS A 334 -3.29 -9.28 13.19
N ALA A 335 -4.15 -8.54 13.91
CA ALA A 335 -3.77 -7.92 15.18
C ALA A 335 -4.84 -7.95 16.29
N VAL A 336 -6.14 -8.08 15.98
CA VAL A 336 -7.20 -7.79 16.97
C VAL A 336 -7.90 -9.03 17.50
N ASN A 337 -8.48 -9.86 16.63
CA ASN A 337 -9.41 -10.92 17.02
C ASN A 337 -8.72 -12.30 17.05
N PRO A 338 -8.48 -12.91 18.23
CA PRO A 338 -7.75 -14.18 18.33
C PRO A 338 -8.41 -15.32 17.58
N ASN A 339 -9.70 -15.55 17.83
CA ASN A 339 -10.48 -16.66 17.26
C ASN A 339 -11.89 -16.14 16.92
N PRO A 340 -12.06 -15.44 15.79
CA PRO A 340 -13.37 -14.95 15.38
C PRO A 340 -14.33 -16.12 15.07
N ASN A 341 -15.62 -15.95 15.37
CA ASN A 341 -16.66 -16.87 14.87
C ASN A 341 -17.02 -16.58 13.40
N ALA A 342 -17.94 -17.35 12.81
CA ALA A 342 -18.30 -17.22 11.40
C ALA A 342 -18.87 -15.83 11.05
N GLU A 343 -19.72 -15.28 11.92
CA GLU A 343 -20.31 -13.95 11.73
C GLU A 343 -19.27 -12.84 11.80
N GLN A 344 -18.34 -12.93 12.74
CA GLN A 344 -17.22 -12.01 12.91
C GLN A 344 -16.25 -12.11 11.74
N LEU A 345 -15.92 -13.32 11.29
CA LEU A 345 -15.03 -13.54 10.15
C LEU A 345 -15.65 -12.99 8.85
N ALA A 346 -16.97 -13.15 8.68
CA ALA A 346 -17.70 -12.51 7.59
C ALA A 346 -17.69 -10.98 7.68
N GLU A 347 -17.83 -10.42 8.89
CA GLU A 347 -17.73 -8.97 9.11
C GLU A 347 -16.33 -8.43 8.79
N ILE A 348 -15.27 -9.13 9.22
CA ILE A 348 -13.88 -8.81 8.89
C ILE A 348 -13.67 -8.78 7.37
N ALA A 349 -14.22 -9.76 6.64
CA ALA A 349 -14.11 -9.83 5.19
C ALA A 349 -14.76 -8.63 4.50
N ILE A 350 -15.96 -8.24 4.94
CA ILE A 350 -16.69 -7.09 4.39
C ILE A 350 -15.95 -5.78 4.70
N GLN A 351 -15.55 -5.56 5.96
CA GLN A 351 -14.78 -4.38 6.37
C GLN A 351 -13.46 -4.25 5.60
N SER A 352 -12.78 -5.38 5.38
CA SER A 352 -11.52 -5.45 4.62
C SER A 352 -11.72 -5.13 3.14
N ALA A 353 -12.80 -5.62 2.53
CA ALA A 353 -13.14 -5.30 1.16
C ALA A 353 -13.48 -3.82 0.95
N ASP A 354 -14.27 -3.24 1.86
CA ASP A 354 -14.62 -1.82 1.82
C ASP A 354 -13.38 -0.94 1.99
N SER A 355 -12.47 -1.35 2.89
CA SER A 355 -11.18 -0.69 3.06
C SER A 355 -10.29 -0.81 1.81
N ALA A 356 -10.17 -2.00 1.21
CA ALA A 356 -9.41 -2.18 -0.02
C ALA A 356 -9.91 -1.22 -1.12
N LYS A 357 -11.24 -1.16 -1.30
CA LYS A 357 -11.89 -0.30 -2.28
C LYS A 357 -11.66 1.19 -2.00
N ALA A 358 -11.68 1.60 -0.74
CA ALA A 358 -11.43 2.99 -0.34
C ALA A 358 -9.99 3.45 -0.67
N PHE A 359 -9.05 2.52 -0.76
CA PHE A 359 -7.68 2.75 -1.20
C PHE A 359 -7.42 2.38 -2.67
N GLY A 360 -8.50 2.25 -3.46
CA GLY A 360 -8.45 2.03 -4.91
C GLY A 360 -8.27 0.58 -5.35
N ILE A 361 -8.18 -0.37 -4.42
CA ILE A 361 -8.01 -1.80 -4.72
C ILE A 361 -9.40 -2.43 -4.92
N GLU A 362 -9.71 -2.88 -6.13
CA GLU A 362 -10.96 -3.60 -6.39
C GLU A 362 -10.93 -4.98 -5.70
N PRO A 363 -11.80 -5.25 -4.72
CA PRO A 363 -11.61 -6.37 -3.80
C PRO A 363 -12.00 -7.72 -4.42
N ARG A 364 -11.06 -8.67 -4.34
CA ARG A 364 -11.25 -10.10 -4.59
C ARG A 364 -10.84 -10.85 -3.34
N VAL A 365 -11.85 -11.24 -2.55
CA VAL A 365 -11.70 -11.70 -1.18
C VAL A 365 -11.54 -13.22 -1.14
N ALA A 366 -10.37 -13.68 -0.75
CA ALA A 366 -10.11 -15.08 -0.44
C ALA A 366 -10.24 -15.31 1.07
N MET A 367 -11.17 -16.17 1.45
CA MET A 367 -11.29 -16.65 2.83
C MET A 367 -10.33 -17.83 3.02
N ILE A 368 -9.25 -17.60 3.76
CA ILE A 368 -8.09 -18.49 3.82
C ILE A 368 -8.33 -19.67 4.77
N SER A 369 -7.93 -20.85 4.32
CA SER A 369 -7.94 -22.10 5.09
C SER A 369 -6.81 -23.01 4.64
N TYR A 370 -6.59 -24.12 5.36
CA TYR A 370 -5.71 -25.20 4.91
C TYR A 370 -6.40 -26.11 3.87
N SER A 371 -7.71 -25.95 3.62
CA SER A 371 -8.49 -26.65 2.60
C SER A 371 -8.87 -25.72 1.44
N THR A 372 -9.00 -26.27 0.24
CA THR A 372 -9.61 -25.60 -0.92
C THR A 372 -10.92 -26.29 -1.27
N ILE A 373 -12.04 -25.55 -1.20
CA ILE A 373 -13.40 -26.03 -1.49
C ILE A 373 -13.66 -27.36 -0.74
N ASP A 374 -13.76 -28.49 -1.43
CA ASP A 374 -14.18 -29.78 -0.85
C ASP A 374 -13.00 -30.67 -0.43
N SER A 375 -11.75 -30.17 -0.47
CA SER A 375 -10.56 -31.01 -0.25
C SER A 375 -10.34 -31.49 1.19
N GLY A 376 -11.12 -30.98 2.14
CA GLY A 376 -10.97 -31.26 3.57
C GLY A 376 -12.21 -30.84 4.35
N SER A 377 -12.33 -31.33 5.58
CA SER A 377 -13.43 -31.04 6.50
C SER A 377 -12.89 -30.85 7.92
N GLY A 378 -13.71 -30.26 8.80
CA GLY A 378 -13.38 -30.04 10.20
C GLY A 378 -13.68 -28.61 10.64
N VAL A 379 -13.66 -28.39 11.96
CA VAL A 379 -14.15 -27.16 12.59
C VAL A 379 -13.57 -25.87 11.97
N ASP A 380 -12.28 -25.84 11.67
CA ASP A 380 -11.62 -24.67 11.07
C ASP A 380 -12.01 -24.45 9.59
N VAL A 381 -12.31 -25.53 8.86
CA VAL A 381 -12.78 -25.45 7.47
C VAL A 381 -14.25 -25.04 7.44
N ASP A 382 -15.08 -25.65 8.30
CA ASP A 382 -16.51 -25.39 8.42
C ASP A 382 -16.75 -23.92 8.83
N LEU A 383 -15.94 -23.38 9.75
CA LEU A 383 -15.92 -21.96 10.11
C LEU A 383 -15.78 -21.05 8.88
N VAL A 384 -14.81 -21.35 8.01
CA VAL A 384 -14.53 -20.55 6.82
C VAL A 384 -15.62 -20.72 5.77
N ILE A 385 -16.17 -21.93 5.60
CA ILE A 385 -17.32 -22.21 4.73
C ILE A 385 -18.51 -21.35 5.16
N ASP A 386 -18.87 -21.39 6.44
CA ASP A 386 -20.04 -20.68 6.95
C ASP A 386 -19.86 -19.16 6.91
N ALA A 387 -18.66 -18.66 7.26
CA ALA A 387 -18.32 -17.25 7.07
C ALA A 387 -18.46 -16.82 5.60
N THR A 388 -17.96 -17.63 4.65
CA THR A 388 -18.05 -17.34 3.21
C THR A 388 -19.50 -17.24 2.74
N LYS A 389 -20.38 -18.14 3.20
CA LYS A 389 -21.83 -18.06 2.91
C LYS A 389 -22.44 -16.76 3.44
N LEU A 390 -22.13 -16.40 4.68
CA LEU A 390 -22.62 -15.16 5.30
C LEU A 390 -22.18 -13.90 4.55
N VAL A 391 -20.95 -13.87 4.04
CA VAL A 391 -20.49 -12.75 3.20
C VAL A 391 -21.32 -12.66 1.92
N ARG A 392 -21.53 -13.79 1.21
CA ARG A 392 -22.32 -13.83 -0.04
C ARG A 392 -23.78 -13.40 0.18
N GLU A 393 -24.38 -13.79 1.30
CA GLU A 393 -25.74 -13.40 1.67
C GLU A 393 -25.84 -11.90 1.96
N LYS A 394 -24.89 -11.33 2.71
CA LYS A 394 -24.90 -9.91 3.10
C LYS A 394 -24.43 -8.96 2.00
N ARG A 395 -23.50 -9.39 1.15
CA ARG A 395 -22.82 -8.61 0.10
C ARG A 395 -22.70 -9.43 -1.19
N PRO A 396 -23.82 -9.69 -1.89
CA PRO A 396 -23.79 -10.45 -3.15
C PRO A 396 -23.03 -9.73 -4.28
N ASP A 397 -22.74 -8.44 -4.13
CA ASP A 397 -21.90 -7.64 -5.02
C ASP A 397 -20.40 -7.96 -4.89
N LEU A 398 -19.98 -8.54 -3.77
CA LEU A 398 -18.57 -8.75 -3.47
C LEU A 398 -18.05 -10.05 -4.10
N ALA A 399 -16.94 -9.95 -4.84
CA ALA A 399 -16.21 -11.14 -5.29
C ALA A 399 -15.52 -11.82 -4.10
N VAL A 400 -16.15 -12.87 -3.57
CA VAL A 400 -15.66 -13.65 -2.43
C VAL A 400 -15.69 -15.15 -2.70
N ASP A 401 -14.62 -15.84 -2.32
CA ASP A 401 -14.58 -17.30 -2.34
C ASP A 401 -13.74 -17.89 -1.21
N GLY A 402 -14.06 -19.12 -0.84
CA GLY A 402 -13.58 -19.74 0.37
C GLY A 402 -14.29 -21.06 0.66
N PRO A 403 -13.66 -21.99 1.38
CA PRO A 403 -12.28 -21.95 1.87
C PRO A 403 -11.27 -22.09 0.72
N LEU A 404 -10.19 -21.30 0.75
CA LEU A 404 -9.09 -21.38 -0.21
C LEU A 404 -7.76 -21.55 0.52
N GLN A 405 -6.92 -22.46 0.03
CA GLN A 405 -5.50 -22.44 0.37
C GLN A 405 -4.81 -21.23 -0.26
N TYR A 406 -3.71 -20.77 0.36
CA TYR A 406 -3.01 -19.57 -0.09
C TYR A 406 -2.48 -19.71 -1.53
N ASP A 407 -1.97 -20.89 -1.90
CA ASP A 407 -1.50 -21.19 -3.26
C ASP A 407 -2.65 -21.10 -4.29
N ALA A 408 -3.82 -21.65 -3.97
CA ALA A 408 -5.02 -21.55 -4.80
C ALA A 408 -5.54 -20.10 -4.90
N ALA A 409 -5.36 -19.28 -3.86
CA ALA A 409 -5.78 -17.89 -3.87
C ALA A 409 -4.90 -17.01 -4.79
N VAL A 410 -3.60 -17.30 -4.91
CA VAL A 410 -2.63 -16.41 -5.60
C VAL A 410 -2.07 -16.92 -6.92
N VAL A 411 -2.02 -18.25 -7.13
CA VAL A 411 -1.39 -18.84 -8.32
C VAL A 411 -2.46 -19.31 -9.30
N GLU A 412 -2.56 -18.67 -10.46
CA GLU A 412 -3.57 -18.99 -11.48
C GLU A 412 -3.54 -20.45 -11.94
N SER A 413 -2.35 -21.05 -12.09
CA SER A 413 -2.22 -22.46 -12.48
C SER A 413 -2.75 -23.42 -11.41
N VAL A 414 -2.55 -23.11 -10.13
CA VAL A 414 -3.09 -23.89 -9.00
C VAL A 414 -4.60 -23.69 -8.90
N ALA A 415 -5.08 -22.45 -9.08
CA ALA A 415 -6.50 -22.11 -9.09
C ALA A 415 -7.25 -22.90 -10.18
N LYS A 416 -6.72 -22.97 -11.41
CA LYS A 416 -7.29 -23.78 -12.51
C LYS A 416 -7.45 -25.26 -12.14
N SER A 417 -6.58 -25.78 -11.29
CA SER A 417 -6.64 -27.18 -10.85
C SER A 417 -7.56 -27.38 -9.64
N LYS A 418 -7.49 -26.52 -8.62
CA LYS A 418 -8.16 -26.71 -7.34
C LYS A 418 -9.51 -26.00 -7.23
N ALA A 419 -9.72 -24.92 -7.96
CA ALA A 419 -10.90 -24.06 -7.90
C ALA A 419 -11.23 -23.42 -9.26
N PRO A 420 -11.44 -24.21 -10.34
CA PRO A 420 -11.54 -23.71 -11.72
C PRO A 420 -12.71 -22.74 -11.98
N ASN A 421 -13.79 -22.85 -11.20
CA ASN A 421 -14.99 -22.03 -11.36
C ASN A 421 -15.01 -20.82 -10.41
N SER A 422 -13.93 -20.61 -9.64
CA SER A 422 -13.85 -19.52 -8.68
C SER A 422 -13.63 -18.18 -9.40
N PRO A 423 -14.40 -17.12 -9.08
CA PRO A 423 -14.11 -15.78 -9.58
C PRO A 423 -12.92 -15.11 -8.86
N VAL A 424 -12.41 -15.71 -7.78
CA VAL A 424 -11.37 -15.15 -6.90
C VAL A 424 -10.05 -15.91 -6.98
N ALA A 425 -10.09 -17.25 -7.07
CA ALA A 425 -8.89 -18.07 -7.03
C ALA A 425 -7.88 -17.68 -8.12
N GLY A 426 -6.60 -17.61 -7.74
CA GLY A 426 -5.49 -17.18 -8.59
C GLY A 426 -5.43 -15.68 -8.85
N LYS A 427 -6.38 -14.89 -8.32
CA LYS A 427 -6.51 -13.45 -8.56
C LYS A 427 -6.78 -12.67 -7.27
N ALA A 428 -6.79 -13.33 -6.12
CA ALA A 428 -7.14 -12.71 -4.85
C ALA A 428 -6.18 -11.58 -4.49
N ASN A 429 -6.72 -10.50 -3.93
CA ASN A 429 -5.95 -9.36 -3.43
C ASN A 429 -6.39 -8.92 -2.02
N VAL A 430 -7.42 -9.55 -1.46
CA VAL A 430 -7.83 -9.39 -0.07
C VAL A 430 -7.86 -10.79 0.56
N PHE A 431 -7.07 -11.00 1.60
CA PHE A 431 -6.84 -12.29 2.24
C PHE A 431 -7.36 -12.26 3.67
N ILE A 432 -8.38 -13.07 3.94
CA ILE A 432 -9.04 -13.13 5.25
C ILE A 432 -8.59 -14.38 5.99
N PHE A 433 -7.77 -14.20 7.03
CA PHE A 433 -7.22 -15.28 7.84
C PHE A 433 -8.24 -15.76 8.88
N PRO A 434 -8.28 -17.08 9.17
CA PRO A 434 -9.30 -17.66 10.03
C PRO A 434 -9.10 -17.35 11.52
N ASN A 435 -7.87 -16.99 11.92
CA ASN A 435 -7.52 -16.64 13.29
C ASN A 435 -6.25 -15.79 13.34
N LEU A 436 -6.02 -15.15 14.49
CA LEU A 436 -4.91 -14.23 14.71
C LEU A 436 -3.54 -14.90 14.58
N SER A 437 -3.39 -16.13 15.05
CA SER A 437 -2.12 -16.86 14.96
C SER A 437 -1.70 -17.03 13.49
N THR A 438 -2.65 -17.40 12.63
CA THR A 438 -2.39 -17.57 11.20
C THR A 438 -2.10 -16.22 10.54
N GLY A 439 -2.93 -15.21 10.77
CA GLY A 439 -2.75 -13.87 10.18
C GLY A 439 -1.44 -13.22 10.61
N ASN A 440 -1.17 -13.19 11.92
CA ASN A 440 0.00 -12.53 12.50
C ASN A 440 1.32 -13.19 12.06
N CYS A 441 1.40 -14.52 12.14
CA CYS A 441 2.58 -15.25 11.68
C CYS A 441 2.81 -15.05 10.18
N THR A 442 1.74 -15.11 9.37
CA THR A 442 1.85 -15.02 7.91
C THR A 442 2.34 -13.64 7.47
N TYR A 443 1.71 -12.54 7.91
CA TYR A 443 2.14 -11.21 7.45
C TYR A 443 3.57 -10.90 7.88
N LYS A 444 3.98 -11.29 9.10
CA LYS A 444 5.35 -11.09 9.59
C LYS A 444 6.35 -11.95 8.82
N ALA A 445 6.02 -13.22 8.54
CA ALA A 445 6.88 -14.10 7.77
C ALA A 445 7.09 -13.53 6.36
N VAL A 446 6.03 -13.07 5.69
CA VAL A 446 6.10 -12.42 4.39
C VAL A 446 6.90 -11.13 4.46
N GLN A 447 6.60 -10.24 5.41
CA GLN A 447 7.33 -8.98 5.61
C GLN A 447 8.84 -9.21 5.75
N ARG A 448 9.24 -10.14 6.62
CA ARG A 448 10.65 -10.36 6.96
C ARG A 448 11.44 -11.13 5.91
N ASN A 449 10.83 -12.13 5.26
CA ASN A 449 11.53 -12.96 4.30
C ASN A 449 11.47 -12.40 2.88
N ALA A 450 10.41 -11.67 2.51
CA ALA A 450 10.30 -11.04 1.20
C ALA A 450 10.82 -9.59 1.20
N ASN A 451 11.22 -9.05 2.36
CA ASN A 451 11.68 -7.67 2.53
C ASN A 451 10.70 -6.65 1.93
N VAL A 452 9.41 -6.84 2.21
CA VAL A 452 8.32 -6.02 1.70
C VAL A 452 7.84 -5.04 2.77
N LEU A 453 7.43 -3.85 2.35
CA LEU A 453 6.78 -2.90 3.24
C LEU A 453 5.37 -3.40 3.58
N SER A 454 5.01 -3.34 4.85
CA SER A 454 3.66 -3.63 5.34
C SER A 454 3.10 -2.38 6.02
N VAL A 455 2.08 -1.78 5.43
CA VAL A 455 1.47 -0.57 5.97
C VAL A 455 0.28 -0.97 6.84
N GLY A 456 0.36 -0.68 8.14
CA GLY A 456 -0.66 -1.04 9.15
C GLY A 456 -0.04 -1.43 10.50
N PRO A 457 -0.83 -1.99 11.44
CA PRO A 457 -2.23 -2.38 11.27
C PRO A 457 -3.17 -1.18 11.18
N MET A 458 -4.02 -1.16 10.15
CA MET A 458 -5.14 -0.23 10.06
C MET A 458 -6.36 -0.84 10.73
N LEU A 459 -6.86 -0.24 11.81
CA LEU A 459 -8.07 -0.68 12.49
C LEU A 459 -9.31 -0.29 11.69
N GLN A 460 -10.31 -1.16 11.73
CA GLN A 460 -11.58 -1.02 11.02
C GLN A 460 -12.74 -1.19 12.00
N GLY A 461 -13.89 -0.61 11.66
CA GLY A 461 -15.12 -0.78 12.45
C GLY A 461 -15.26 0.16 13.66
N LEU A 462 -14.32 1.10 13.89
CA LEU A 462 -14.45 2.17 14.89
C LEU A 462 -15.25 3.37 14.35
N ARG A 463 -15.91 4.13 15.24
CA ARG A 463 -16.61 5.39 14.86
C ARG A 463 -15.68 6.54 14.50
N LYS A 464 -14.43 6.49 14.93
CA LYS A 464 -13.39 7.48 14.64
C LYS A 464 -12.07 6.73 14.47
N PRO A 465 -11.16 7.21 13.60
CA PRO A 465 -10.01 6.43 13.19
C PRO A 465 -8.94 6.46 14.29
N VAL A 466 -8.65 5.28 14.81
CA VAL A 466 -7.55 5.03 15.75
C VAL A 466 -6.70 3.93 15.14
N ASN A 467 -5.40 4.15 15.01
CA ASN A 467 -4.49 3.13 14.52
C ASN A 467 -3.37 2.85 15.51
N ASP A 468 -2.97 1.58 15.53
CA ASP A 468 -1.88 1.09 16.35
C ASP A 468 -0.63 0.91 15.49
N LEU A 469 0.52 1.11 16.10
CA LEU A 469 1.82 0.86 15.53
C LEU A 469 2.43 -0.38 16.18
N SER A 470 3.25 -1.10 15.41
CA SER A 470 4.17 -2.06 16.01
C SER A 470 5.24 -1.31 16.80
N ARG A 471 5.63 -1.79 17.99
CA ARG A 471 6.80 -1.25 18.72
C ARG A 471 8.08 -1.26 17.89
N GLY A 472 8.18 -2.17 16.91
CA GLY A 472 9.29 -2.25 15.96
C GLY A 472 9.09 -1.43 14.68
N ALA A 473 8.10 -0.52 14.65
CA ALA A 473 7.81 0.33 13.49
C ALA A 473 9.01 1.24 13.16
N LEU A 474 9.26 1.38 11.87
CA LEU A 474 10.18 2.35 11.30
C LEU A 474 9.48 3.71 11.18
N VAL A 475 10.25 4.79 11.02
CA VAL A 475 9.68 6.14 10.83
C VAL A 475 8.73 6.19 9.64
N GLU A 476 9.07 5.47 8.57
CA GLU A 476 8.24 5.40 7.37
C GLU A 476 6.89 4.69 7.65
N ASP A 477 6.87 3.65 8.48
CA ASP A 477 5.63 2.99 8.91
C ASP A 477 4.71 3.97 9.65
N ILE A 478 5.28 4.84 10.49
CA ILE A 478 4.53 5.87 11.21
C ILE A 478 3.96 6.90 10.24
N VAL A 479 4.75 7.37 9.27
CA VAL A 479 4.30 8.34 8.25
C VAL A 479 3.12 7.78 7.45
N TYR A 480 3.21 6.53 6.97
CA TYR A 480 2.10 5.91 6.25
C TYR A 480 0.90 5.65 7.14
N THR A 481 1.10 5.28 8.41
CA THR A 481 -0.02 5.08 9.34
C THR A 481 -0.76 6.40 9.63
N ILE A 482 -0.03 7.53 9.74
CA ILE A 482 -0.64 8.86 9.84
C ILE A 482 -1.44 9.18 8.56
N ALA A 483 -0.88 8.90 7.38
CA ALA A 483 -1.57 9.10 6.11
C ALA A 483 -2.86 8.25 6.01
N LEU A 484 -2.80 6.97 6.39
CA LEU A 484 -3.96 6.08 6.47
C LEU A 484 -5.04 6.66 7.40
N THR A 485 -4.67 7.05 8.62
CA THR A 485 -5.61 7.62 9.61
C THR A 485 -6.27 8.89 9.09
N ALA A 486 -5.51 9.76 8.40
CA ALA A 486 -6.06 10.96 7.77
C ALA A 486 -7.08 10.63 6.68
N ILE A 487 -6.84 9.60 5.87
CA ILE A 487 -7.77 9.15 4.84
C ILE A 487 -9.01 8.51 5.48
N GLN A 488 -8.86 7.67 6.50
CA GLN A 488 -10.00 7.08 7.20
C GLN A 488 -10.92 8.15 7.81
N ALA A 489 -10.36 9.26 8.30
CA ALA A 489 -11.14 10.38 8.83
C ALA A 489 -12.00 11.11 7.78
N THR A 490 -11.87 10.82 6.48
CA THR A 490 -12.78 11.34 5.44
C THR A 490 -13.89 10.36 5.07
N GLN A 491 -13.86 9.13 5.59
CA GLN A 491 -14.78 8.04 5.23
C GLN A 491 -15.94 7.86 6.23
N ILE A 492 -15.91 8.59 7.34
CA ILE A 492 -16.81 8.45 8.49
C ILE A 492 -17.89 9.52 8.47
#